data_AF-A0A844CL97-F1
#
_entry.id   AF-A0A844CL97-F1
#
_cell.length_a   1.000
_cell.length_b   1.000
_cell.length_c   1.000
_cell.angle_alpha   90.00
_cell.angle_beta   90.00
_cell.angle_gamma   90.00
#
_symmetry.space_group_name_H-M   'P 1'
#
loop_
_entity.id
_entity.type
_entity.pdbx_description
1 polymer ?
#
loop_
_entity_poly.entity_id
_entity_poly.type
_entity_poly.pdbx_seq_one_letter_code
_entity_poly.pdbx_strand_id
1 'polypeptide(L)'
;MSQPAITLWTDSQCFSPYALSVFVALKEKGLAFSLQTVDLASGQNLKPGWKGFELTRRVPVLAVGDFVLSESSAIAEYLEERFAPPTWERIYPHDIEKRARARQVQAWLRSDLMPIREERSTAVVFAGEKKPALSPAGQQATEKLIATAERLLPEGQQNLFGEWSIADTDLALMLNRLIMNGDEVPERLKEYASFQWQRASVQLWLALSAKNVG
;
A
#
# COMPACT_ATOMS: atom_id res chain seq x y z
N MET A 1 -22.13 2.95 -22.10
CA MET A 1 -20.74 2.63 -22.47
C MET A 1 -20.29 1.50 -21.55
N SER A 2 -19.75 0.41 -22.09
CA SER A 2 -19.18 -0.67 -21.27
C SER A 2 -18.00 -0.11 -20.45
N GLN A 3 -17.89 -0.50 -19.18
CA GLN A 3 -16.71 -0.16 -18.39
C GLN A 3 -15.46 -0.78 -19.04
N PRO A 4 -14.32 -0.06 -19.10
CA PRO A 4 -13.10 -0.63 -19.64
C PRO A 4 -12.67 -1.83 -18.80
N ALA A 5 -12.11 -2.86 -19.45
CA ALA A 5 -11.52 -3.97 -18.72
C ALA A 5 -10.33 -3.48 -17.90
N ILE A 6 -10.29 -3.82 -16.61
CA ILE A 6 -9.22 -3.46 -15.69
C ILE A 6 -8.48 -4.72 -15.26
N THR A 7 -7.15 -4.70 -15.35
CA THR A 7 -6.29 -5.78 -14.87
C THR A 7 -5.19 -5.22 -13.97
N LEU A 8 -5.03 -5.79 -12.77
CA LEU A 8 -3.93 -5.50 -11.85
C LEU A 8 -2.96 -6.68 -11.83
N TRP A 9 -1.68 -6.43 -12.07
CA TRP A 9 -0.61 -7.40 -11.84
C TRP A 9 0.08 -7.15 -10.50
N THR A 10 0.26 -8.21 -9.72
CA THR A 10 0.99 -8.24 -8.44
C THR A 10 2.06 -9.35 -8.41
N ASP A 11 2.89 -9.39 -7.37
CA ASP A 11 3.76 -10.52 -7.08
C ASP A 11 2.94 -11.78 -6.73
N SER A 12 3.48 -12.96 -7.02
CA SER A 12 2.81 -14.26 -6.83
C SER A 12 2.30 -14.52 -5.42
N GLN A 13 2.96 -13.99 -4.40
CA GLN A 13 2.58 -14.19 -2.99
C GLN A 13 1.57 -13.15 -2.50
N CYS A 14 1.31 -12.10 -3.28
CA CYS A 14 0.53 -10.92 -2.84
C CYS A 14 1.16 -10.25 -1.60
N PHE A 15 2.49 -10.19 -1.53
CA PHE A 15 3.24 -9.56 -0.46
C PHE A 15 3.70 -8.14 -0.79
N SER A 16 3.50 -7.68 -2.03
CA SER A 16 3.87 -6.31 -2.42
C SER A 16 3.01 -5.28 -1.69
N PRO A 17 3.62 -4.40 -0.86
CA PRO A 17 2.88 -3.32 -0.21
C PRO A 17 2.34 -2.32 -1.23
N TYR A 18 3.02 -2.19 -2.37
CA TYR A 18 2.63 -1.29 -3.44
C TYR A 18 1.42 -1.83 -4.22
N ALA A 19 1.34 -3.14 -4.41
CA ALA A 19 0.19 -3.77 -5.03
C ALA A 19 -1.03 -3.77 -4.10
N LEU A 20 -0.85 -3.94 -2.78
CA LEU A 20 -1.90 -3.71 -1.79
C LEU A 20 -2.53 -2.31 -1.98
N SER A 21 -1.71 -1.26 -2.06
CA SER A 21 -2.17 0.12 -2.24
C SER A 21 -3.10 0.27 -3.46
N VAL A 22 -2.72 -0.29 -4.61
CA VAL A 22 -3.55 -0.26 -5.83
C VAL A 22 -4.80 -1.13 -5.70
N PHE A 23 -4.67 -2.32 -5.12
CA PHE A 23 -5.80 -3.21 -4.88
C PHE A 23 -6.87 -2.53 -4.01
N VAL A 24 -6.44 -1.90 -2.91
CA VAL A 24 -7.32 -1.15 -2.02
C VAL A 24 -7.98 0.01 -2.77
N ALA A 25 -7.22 0.81 -3.52
CA ALA A 25 -7.77 1.89 -4.34
C ALA A 25 -8.89 1.41 -5.30
N LEU A 26 -8.68 0.28 -5.99
CA LEU A 26 -9.68 -0.32 -6.87
C LEU A 26 -10.93 -0.79 -6.12
N LYS A 27 -10.75 -1.42 -4.95
CA LYS A 27 -11.86 -1.90 -4.12
C LYS A 27 -12.70 -0.78 -3.53
N GLU A 28 -12.05 0.27 -3.02
CA GLU A 28 -12.73 1.43 -2.44
C GLU A 28 -13.53 2.21 -3.48
N LYS A 29 -13.04 2.26 -4.72
CA LYS A 29 -13.79 2.81 -5.85
C LYS A 29 -14.87 1.87 -6.38
N GLY A 30 -15.03 0.65 -5.86
CA GLY A 30 -16.02 -0.31 -6.35
C GLY A 30 -15.76 -0.77 -7.78
N LEU A 31 -14.52 -0.72 -8.26
CA LEU A 31 -14.17 -1.10 -9.63
C LEU A 31 -14.03 -2.62 -9.75
N ALA A 32 -14.63 -3.20 -10.78
CA ALA A 32 -14.40 -4.59 -11.15
C ALA A 32 -13.07 -4.72 -11.90
N PHE A 33 -12.24 -5.69 -11.52
CA PHE A 33 -10.95 -5.94 -12.16
C PHE A 33 -10.54 -7.41 -12.07
N SER A 34 -9.66 -7.83 -12.97
CA SER A 34 -8.95 -9.10 -12.90
C SER A 34 -7.62 -8.93 -12.18
N LEU A 35 -7.32 -9.82 -11.23
CA LEU A 35 -6.01 -9.88 -10.57
C LEU A 35 -5.15 -10.95 -11.26
N GLN A 36 -3.93 -10.58 -11.64
CA GLN A 36 -2.93 -11.45 -12.26
C GLN A 36 -1.65 -11.41 -11.42
N THR A 37 -0.90 -12.51 -11.44
CA THR A 37 0.33 -12.63 -10.66
C THR A 37 1.55 -12.81 -11.54
N VAL A 38 2.70 -12.35 -11.06
CA VAL A 38 4.02 -12.49 -11.70
C VAL A 38 4.98 -13.04 -10.65
N ASP A 39 5.68 -14.12 -10.99
CA ASP A 39 6.70 -14.67 -10.09
C ASP A 39 8.00 -13.88 -10.21
N LEU A 40 8.23 -13.03 -9.21
CA LEU A 40 9.42 -12.20 -9.12
C LEU A 40 10.66 -13.02 -8.72
N ALA A 41 10.50 -14.13 -8.00
CA ALA A 41 11.62 -14.97 -7.56
C ALA A 41 12.27 -15.70 -8.74
N SER A 42 11.48 -16.12 -9.74
CA SER A 42 12.01 -16.66 -11.00
C SER A 42 12.31 -15.60 -12.07
N GLY A 43 12.21 -14.31 -11.72
CA GLY A 43 12.52 -13.18 -12.60
C GLY A 43 11.57 -13.05 -13.79
N GLN A 44 10.31 -13.48 -13.70
CA GLN A 44 9.33 -13.34 -14.80
C GLN A 44 9.13 -11.89 -15.22
N ASN A 45 9.24 -10.95 -14.27
CA ASN A 45 9.17 -9.52 -14.52
C ASN A 45 10.31 -8.98 -15.42
N LEU A 46 11.38 -9.77 -15.61
CA LEU A 46 12.52 -9.44 -16.47
C LEU A 46 12.45 -10.11 -17.84
N LYS A 47 11.37 -10.86 -18.14
CA LYS A 47 11.22 -11.55 -19.42
C LYS A 47 10.40 -10.70 -20.41
N PRO A 48 10.85 -10.59 -21.68
CA PRO A 48 10.03 -10.03 -22.75
C PRO A 48 8.68 -10.76 -22.83
N GLY A 49 7.59 -10.02 -23.02
CA GLY A 49 6.23 -10.56 -23.12
C GLY A 49 5.37 -10.37 -21.86
N TRP A 50 5.96 -10.08 -20.70
CA TRP A 50 5.18 -9.60 -19.56
C TRP A 50 4.72 -8.15 -19.78
N LYS A 51 3.48 -7.82 -19.42
CA LYS A 51 2.88 -6.50 -19.65
C LYS A 51 3.66 -5.34 -19.02
N GLY A 52 4.37 -5.59 -17.92
CA GLY A 52 5.21 -4.60 -17.24
C GLY A 52 6.64 -4.47 -17.76
N PHE A 53 7.04 -5.28 -18.76
CA PHE A 53 8.43 -5.37 -19.19
C PHE A 53 8.98 -4.08 -19.84
N GLU A 54 8.14 -3.39 -20.61
CA GLU A 54 8.46 -2.11 -21.26
C GLU A 54 8.23 -0.89 -20.34
N LEU A 55 7.80 -1.13 -19.09
CA LEU A 55 7.64 -0.09 -18.07
C LEU A 55 8.85 -0.13 -17.11
N THR A 56 8.60 -0.10 -15.80
CA THR A 56 9.66 -0.12 -14.77
C THR A 56 10.07 -1.52 -14.33
N ARG A 57 9.54 -2.57 -14.98
CA ARG A 57 9.80 -3.99 -14.68
C ARG A 57 9.51 -4.40 -13.23
N ARG A 58 8.60 -3.69 -12.56
CA ARG A 58 8.18 -3.93 -11.17
C ARG A 58 6.67 -4.01 -11.08
N VAL A 59 6.19 -4.67 -10.03
CA VAL A 59 4.78 -4.65 -9.65
C VAL A 59 4.53 -3.51 -8.65
N PRO A 60 3.32 -2.92 -8.61
CA PRO A 60 2.16 -3.23 -9.45
C PRO A 60 2.24 -2.67 -10.86
N VAL A 61 1.49 -3.31 -11.76
CA VAL A 61 1.14 -2.78 -13.08
C VAL A 61 -0.38 -2.78 -13.19
N LEU A 62 -0.98 -1.69 -13.68
CA LEU A 62 -2.41 -1.59 -13.97
C LEU A 62 -2.60 -1.44 -15.48
N ALA A 63 -3.54 -2.19 -16.05
CA ALA A 63 -4.07 -1.91 -17.38
C ALA A 63 -5.54 -1.50 -17.28
N VAL A 64 -5.93 -0.47 -18.04
CA VAL A 64 -7.32 -0.03 -18.22
C VAL A 64 -7.56 0.10 -19.72
N GLY A 65 -8.21 -0.92 -20.31
CA GLY A 65 -8.21 -1.11 -21.76
C GLY A 65 -6.78 -1.27 -22.28
N ASP A 66 -6.39 -0.44 -23.25
CA ASP A 66 -5.05 -0.46 -23.85
C ASP A 66 -4.00 0.35 -23.07
N PHE A 67 -4.43 1.20 -22.13
CA PHE A 67 -3.52 2.01 -21.33
C PHE A 67 -2.91 1.17 -20.21
N VAL A 68 -1.58 1.25 -20.04
CA VAL A 68 -0.83 0.51 -19.01
C VAL A 68 0.03 1.47 -18.20
N LEU A 69 0.02 1.31 -16.89
CA LEU A 69 0.72 2.18 -15.95
C LEU A 69 1.37 1.37 -14.82
N SER A 70 2.56 1.80 -14.39
CA SER A 70 3.26 1.30 -13.20
C SER A 70 3.42 2.41 -12.16
N GLU A 71 4.00 2.09 -11.00
CA GLU A 71 4.15 2.97 -9.83
C GLU A 71 2.82 3.18 -9.06
N SER A 72 2.73 2.61 -7.85
CA SER A 72 1.47 2.51 -7.10
C SER A 72 0.78 3.84 -6.81
N SER A 73 1.54 4.89 -6.46
CA SER A 73 0.96 6.22 -6.22
C SER A 73 0.49 6.89 -7.52
N ALA A 74 1.22 6.74 -8.62
CA ALA A 74 0.79 7.24 -9.93
C ALA A 74 -0.48 6.52 -10.40
N ILE A 75 -0.58 5.22 -10.16
CA ILE A 75 -1.79 4.44 -10.42
C ILE A 75 -2.96 4.94 -9.55
N ALA A 76 -2.76 5.17 -8.25
CA ALA A 76 -3.81 5.67 -7.37
C ALA A 76 -4.32 7.07 -7.79
N GLU A 77 -3.42 7.99 -8.16
CA GLU A 77 -3.79 9.31 -8.71
C GLU A 77 -4.56 9.18 -10.03
N TYR A 78 -4.09 8.33 -10.96
CA TYR A 78 -4.80 8.05 -12.20
C TYR A 78 -6.22 7.52 -11.94
N LEU A 79 -6.39 6.61 -10.98
CA LEU A 79 -7.70 6.09 -10.61
C LEU A 79 -8.59 7.18 -10.00
N GLU A 80 -8.03 8.08 -9.20
CA GLU A 80 -8.76 9.23 -8.61
C GLU A 80 -9.26 10.20 -9.69
N GLU A 81 -8.45 10.48 -10.70
CA GLU A 81 -8.82 11.38 -11.80
C GLU A 81 -9.75 10.71 -12.82
N ARG A 82 -9.49 9.46 -13.18
CA ARG A 82 -10.25 8.73 -14.21
C ARG A 82 -11.62 8.28 -13.72
N PHE A 83 -11.69 7.86 -12.47
CA PHE A 83 -12.90 7.38 -11.81
C PHE A 83 -13.18 8.31 -10.62
N ALA A 84 -13.62 9.52 -10.95
CA ALA A 84 -13.74 10.64 -10.04
C ALA A 84 -15.11 10.72 -9.33
N PRO A 85 -15.19 11.37 -8.16
CA PRO A 85 -16.46 11.71 -7.52
C PRO A 85 -17.30 12.69 -8.36
N PRO A 86 -18.65 12.69 -8.19
CA PRO A 86 -19.41 11.90 -7.21
C PRO A 86 -19.76 10.48 -7.68
N THR A 87 -19.41 10.11 -8.92
CA THR A 87 -19.77 8.80 -9.49
C THR A 87 -19.02 7.64 -8.84
N TRP A 88 -17.76 7.86 -8.46
CA TRP A 88 -16.93 6.91 -7.72
C TRP A 88 -16.41 7.56 -6.44
N GLU A 89 -16.27 6.76 -5.39
CA GLU A 89 -15.72 7.24 -4.11
C GLU A 89 -14.32 7.84 -4.29
N ARG A 90 -14.05 8.91 -3.54
CA ARG A 90 -12.73 9.53 -3.51
C ARG A 90 -11.78 8.73 -2.64
N ILE A 91 -10.52 8.61 -3.06
CA ILE A 91 -9.46 7.97 -2.25
C ILE A 91 -8.39 8.96 -1.79
N TYR A 92 -8.50 10.23 -2.21
CA TYR A 92 -7.70 11.34 -1.75
C TYR A 92 -8.58 12.42 -1.10
N PRO A 93 -8.04 13.17 -0.12
CA PRO A 93 -8.74 14.32 0.45
C PRO A 93 -9.16 15.32 -0.64
N HIS A 94 -10.33 15.93 -0.52
CA HIS A 94 -10.76 16.99 -1.44
C HIS A 94 -10.02 18.31 -1.19
N ASP A 95 -9.74 18.61 0.07
CA ASP A 95 -8.93 19.75 0.48
C ASP A 95 -7.51 19.65 -0.11
N ILE A 96 -7.03 20.77 -0.68
CA ILE A 96 -5.80 20.76 -1.49
C ILE A 96 -4.55 20.56 -0.64
N GLU A 97 -4.49 21.15 0.55
CA GLU A 97 -3.38 20.98 1.49
C GLU A 97 -3.35 19.57 2.09
N LYS A 98 -4.50 18.99 2.46
CA LYS A 98 -4.59 17.60 2.91
C LYS A 98 -4.23 16.62 1.79
N ARG A 99 -4.64 16.89 0.54
CA ARG A 99 -4.23 16.09 -0.62
C ARG A 99 -2.73 16.14 -0.86
N ALA A 100 -2.13 17.33 -0.76
CA ALA A 100 -0.68 17.50 -0.82
C ALA A 100 0.02 16.74 0.31
N ARG A 101 -0.55 16.73 1.52
CA ARG A 101 -0.01 15.96 2.65
C ARG A 101 -0.14 14.45 2.43
N ALA A 102 -1.25 13.97 1.87
CA ALA A 102 -1.42 12.56 1.50
C ALA A 102 -0.33 12.12 0.50
N ARG A 103 -0.10 12.92 -0.55
CA ARG A 103 0.99 12.73 -1.52
C ARG A 103 2.37 12.70 -0.85
N GLN A 104 2.61 13.63 0.07
CA GLN A 104 3.85 13.67 0.86
C GLN A 104 4.07 12.36 1.63
N VAL A 105 3.04 11.86 2.33
CA VAL A 105 3.12 10.60 3.08
C VAL A 105 3.44 9.45 2.14
N GLN A 106 2.73 9.33 1.03
CA GLN A 106 2.96 8.25 0.07
C GLN A 106 4.35 8.26 -0.55
N ALA A 107 4.86 9.44 -0.94
CA ALA A 107 6.19 9.59 -1.50
C ALA A 107 7.26 9.25 -0.44
N TRP A 108 7.13 9.81 0.77
CA TRP A 108 8.03 9.57 1.89
C TRP A 108 8.16 8.09 2.22
N LEU A 109 7.05 7.36 2.39
CA LEU A 109 7.07 5.94 2.72
C LEU A 109 7.71 5.06 1.62
N ARG A 110 7.69 5.53 0.35
CA ARG A 110 8.27 4.82 -0.81
C ARG A 110 9.75 5.12 -1.02
N SER A 111 10.23 6.30 -0.60
CA SER A 111 11.60 6.76 -0.84
C SER A 111 12.50 6.82 0.40
N ASP A 112 11.95 6.54 1.58
CA ASP A 112 12.65 6.61 2.86
C ASP A 112 12.42 5.32 3.66
N LEU A 113 12.94 5.28 4.91
CA LEU A 113 12.74 4.20 5.87
C LEU A 113 13.20 2.83 5.35
N MET A 114 14.22 2.82 4.48
CA MET A 114 14.77 1.57 3.91
C MET A 114 15.19 0.55 4.99
N PRO A 115 15.82 0.94 6.12
CA PRO A 115 16.15 0.00 7.17
C PRO A 115 14.93 -0.77 7.70
N ILE A 116 13.78 -0.09 7.92
CA ILE A 116 12.53 -0.79 8.31
C ILE A 116 12.07 -1.72 7.19
N ARG A 117 12.12 -1.27 5.93
CA ARG A 117 11.63 -2.08 4.79
C ARG A 117 12.44 -3.35 4.57
N GLU A 118 13.74 -3.33 4.88
CA GLU A 118 14.65 -4.46 4.79
C GLU A 118 14.55 -5.36 6.03
N GLU A 119 14.68 -4.77 7.23
CA GLU A 119 14.73 -5.51 8.50
C GLU A 119 13.35 -5.97 8.97
N ARG A 120 12.27 -5.40 8.42
CA ARG A 120 10.85 -5.75 8.65
C ARG A 120 10.12 -5.81 7.30
N SER A 121 10.57 -6.72 6.43
CA SER A 121 9.95 -6.95 5.14
C SER A 121 8.45 -7.29 5.27
N THR A 122 7.71 -7.23 4.16
CA THR A 122 6.26 -7.53 4.20
C THR A 122 5.96 -8.99 4.52
N ALA A 123 6.95 -9.88 4.51
CA ALA A 123 6.79 -11.24 5.03
C ALA A 123 6.47 -11.26 6.53
N VAL A 124 6.93 -10.26 7.31
CA VAL A 124 6.48 -10.07 8.71
C VAL A 124 4.97 -9.84 8.77
N VAL A 125 4.46 -9.02 7.86
CA VAL A 125 3.06 -8.58 7.84
C VAL A 125 2.13 -9.67 7.28
N PHE A 126 2.54 -10.33 6.20
CA PHE A 126 1.67 -11.23 5.44
C PHE A 126 1.96 -12.72 5.63
N ALA A 127 3.17 -13.09 6.07
CA ALA A 127 3.55 -14.48 6.37
C ALA A 127 3.78 -14.74 7.87
N GLY A 128 3.71 -13.70 8.72
CA GLY A 128 3.97 -13.83 10.14
C GLY A 128 5.44 -14.12 10.49
N GLU A 129 6.37 -13.82 9.58
CA GLU A 129 7.81 -13.97 9.88
C GLU A 129 8.21 -13.12 11.10
N LYS A 130 9.14 -13.64 11.90
CA LYS A 130 9.76 -12.90 12.99
C LYS A 130 11.20 -12.56 12.64
N LYS A 131 11.58 -11.32 12.90
CA LYS A 131 12.90 -10.76 12.62
C LYS A 131 13.58 -10.40 13.95
N PRO A 132 14.92 -10.46 14.00
CA PRO A 132 15.68 -10.11 15.20
C PRO A 132 15.55 -8.62 15.55
N ALA A 133 16.17 -8.21 16.66
CA ALA A 133 16.25 -6.81 17.07
C ALA A 133 16.77 -5.91 15.93
N LEU A 134 16.22 -4.70 15.85
CA LEU A 134 16.62 -3.71 14.84
C LEU A 134 18.09 -3.31 15.01
N SER A 135 18.75 -3.07 13.88
CA SER A 135 20.03 -2.37 13.83
C SER A 135 19.89 -0.92 14.32
N PRO A 136 20.99 -0.21 14.63
CA PRO A 136 20.93 1.23 14.94
C PRO A 136 20.26 2.06 13.85
N ALA A 137 20.43 1.69 12.57
CA ALA A 137 19.76 2.35 11.46
C ALA A 137 18.25 2.05 11.45
N GLY A 138 17.86 0.82 11.76
CA GLY A 138 16.47 0.41 11.96
C GLY A 138 15.79 1.15 13.11
N GLN A 139 16.49 1.32 14.23
CA GLN A 139 16.02 2.09 15.39
C GLN A 139 15.80 3.56 15.04
N GLN A 140 16.79 4.21 14.40
CA GLN A 140 16.67 5.61 13.95
C GLN A 140 15.51 5.81 12.96
N ALA A 141 15.35 4.88 12.01
CA ALA A 141 14.23 4.92 11.08
C ALA A 141 12.88 4.73 11.80
N THR A 142 12.83 3.91 12.85
CA THR A 142 11.64 3.66 13.68
C THR A 142 11.25 4.90 14.47
N GLU A 143 12.21 5.55 15.13
CA GLU A 143 11.99 6.83 15.83
C GLU A 143 11.43 7.89 14.89
N LYS A 144 12.01 8.00 13.67
CA LYS A 144 11.53 8.93 12.63
C LYS A 144 10.10 8.62 12.20
N LEU A 145 9.78 7.34 11.97
CA LEU A 145 8.44 6.90 11.59
C LEU A 145 7.42 7.27 12.68
N ILE A 146 7.70 6.91 13.93
CA ILE A 146 6.82 7.16 15.08
C ILE A 146 6.58 8.66 15.25
N ALA A 147 7.65 9.45 15.36
CA ALA A 147 7.53 10.89 15.58
C ALA A 147 6.80 11.60 14.42
N THR A 148 6.94 11.11 13.18
CA THR A 148 6.22 11.66 12.04
C THR A 148 4.75 11.25 12.05
N ALA A 149 4.45 9.98 12.34
CA ALA A 149 3.07 9.47 12.41
C ALA A 149 2.25 10.16 13.51
N GLU A 150 2.83 10.40 14.70
CA GLU A 150 2.16 11.11 15.79
C GLU A 150 1.82 12.56 15.42
N ARG A 151 2.67 13.24 14.64
CA ARG A 151 2.39 14.59 14.14
C ARG A 151 1.32 14.60 13.06
N LEU A 152 1.24 13.54 12.26
CA LEU A 152 0.29 13.40 11.16
C LEU A 152 -1.10 12.97 11.62
N LEU A 153 -1.20 12.28 12.75
CA LEU A 153 -2.46 11.81 13.32
C LEU A 153 -2.89 12.73 14.48
N PRO A 154 -3.84 13.67 14.28
CA PRO A 154 -4.31 14.54 15.35
C PRO A 154 -5.04 13.74 16.45
N GLU A 155 -4.99 14.23 17.68
CA GLU A 155 -5.63 13.57 18.83
C GLU A 155 -7.14 13.35 18.58
N GLY A 156 -7.62 12.16 18.93
CA GLY A 156 -9.01 11.75 18.72
C GLY A 156 -9.40 11.38 17.29
N GLN A 157 -8.50 11.47 16.30
CA GLN A 157 -8.82 11.07 14.92
C GLN A 157 -8.47 9.61 14.63
N GLN A 158 -9.34 8.95 13.88
CA GLN A 158 -9.14 7.58 13.38
C GLN A 158 -8.41 7.52 12.03
N ASN A 159 -8.47 8.60 11.25
CA ASN A 159 -7.84 8.73 9.93
C ASN A 159 -6.96 9.99 9.90
N LEU A 160 -5.95 10.02 9.03
CA LEU A 160 -5.00 11.12 8.88
C LEU A 160 -5.65 12.47 8.54
N PHE A 161 -6.75 12.45 7.78
CA PHE A 161 -7.31 13.66 7.17
C PHE A 161 -8.78 13.92 7.52
N GLY A 162 -9.28 13.28 8.59
CA GLY A 162 -10.67 13.25 9.01
C GLY A 162 -11.41 12.05 8.41
N GLU A 163 -11.59 12.04 7.10
CA GLU A 163 -12.03 10.86 6.36
C GLU A 163 -10.85 9.99 5.95
N TRP A 164 -11.14 8.72 5.63
CA TRP A 164 -10.14 7.79 5.12
C TRP A 164 -9.59 8.25 3.77
N SER A 165 -8.30 8.02 3.57
CA SER A 165 -7.58 8.18 2.31
C SER A 165 -6.66 7.00 2.07
N ILE A 166 -6.18 6.83 0.84
CA ILE A 166 -5.25 5.75 0.53
C ILE A 166 -3.92 5.85 1.31
N ALA A 167 -3.55 7.05 1.76
CA ALA A 167 -2.38 7.26 2.61
C ALA A 167 -2.52 6.59 3.98
N ASP A 168 -3.74 6.39 4.47
CA ASP A 168 -3.99 5.71 5.74
C ASP A 168 -3.56 4.24 5.68
N THR A 169 -3.92 3.56 4.59
CA THR A 169 -3.50 2.17 4.32
C THR A 169 -2.00 2.06 4.18
N ASP A 170 -1.37 2.96 3.41
CA ASP A 170 0.08 2.95 3.20
C ASP A 170 0.84 3.14 4.52
N LEU A 171 0.39 4.07 5.38
CA LEU A 171 1.00 4.32 6.69
C LEU A 171 0.75 3.17 7.67
N ALA A 172 -0.47 2.63 7.71
CA ALA A 172 -0.81 1.51 8.58
C ALA A 172 0.02 0.27 8.24
N LEU A 173 0.27 -0.02 6.96
CA LEU A 173 1.18 -1.09 6.57
C LEU A 173 2.60 -0.86 7.09
N MET A 174 3.11 0.38 6.99
CA MET A 174 4.47 0.68 7.47
C MET A 174 4.58 0.48 8.99
N LEU A 175 3.58 0.92 9.76
CA LEU A 175 3.51 0.69 11.20
C LEU A 175 3.38 -0.80 11.54
N ASN A 176 2.55 -1.54 10.80
CA ASN A 176 2.34 -2.97 11.02
C ASN A 176 3.59 -3.83 10.82
N ARG A 177 4.58 -3.37 10.03
CA ARG A 177 5.89 -4.03 9.95
C ARG A 177 6.59 -4.15 11.30
N LEU A 178 6.45 -3.14 12.16
CA LEU A 178 7.00 -3.11 13.51
C LEU A 178 6.08 -3.83 14.50
N ILE A 179 4.80 -3.45 14.48
CA ILE A 179 3.78 -3.96 15.42
C ILE A 179 3.66 -5.48 15.32
N MET A 180 3.56 -6.03 14.09
CA MET A 180 3.40 -7.46 13.88
C MET A 180 4.69 -8.24 14.12
N ASN A 181 5.87 -7.60 14.07
CA ASN A 181 7.10 -8.23 14.54
C ASN A 181 7.09 -8.38 16.07
N GLY A 182 6.49 -7.42 16.77
CA GLY A 182 6.49 -7.30 18.23
C GLY A 182 7.41 -6.18 18.74
N ASP A 183 7.80 -5.25 17.88
CA ASP A 183 8.62 -4.10 18.27
C ASP A 183 7.79 -3.10 19.08
N GLU A 184 8.45 -2.28 19.90
CA GLU A 184 7.79 -1.22 20.66
C GLU A 184 7.27 -0.12 19.75
N VAL A 185 5.97 0.16 19.86
CA VAL A 185 5.26 1.23 19.16
C VAL A 185 4.27 1.85 20.13
N PRO A 186 4.11 3.19 20.17
CA PRO A 186 3.11 3.84 21.02
C PRO A 186 1.70 3.25 20.82
N GLU A 187 0.97 3.05 21.92
CA GLU A 187 -0.31 2.34 21.90
C GLU A 187 -1.31 2.97 20.93
N ARG A 188 -1.36 4.30 20.90
CA ARG A 188 -2.21 5.06 19.98
C ARG A 188 -1.93 4.78 18.50
N LEU A 189 -0.66 4.56 18.13
CA LEU A 189 -0.31 4.19 16.76
C LEU A 189 -0.65 2.72 16.45
N LYS A 190 -0.61 1.84 17.46
CA LYS A 190 -1.12 0.47 17.33
C LYS A 190 -2.62 0.44 17.12
N GLU A 191 -3.37 1.22 17.88
CA GLU A 191 -4.83 1.37 17.74
C GLU A 191 -5.18 1.90 16.34
N TYR A 192 -4.49 2.95 15.89
CA TYR A 192 -4.64 3.47 14.53
C TYR A 192 -4.35 2.41 13.47
N ALA A 193 -3.20 1.74 13.55
CA ALA A 193 -2.81 0.73 12.57
C ALA A 193 -3.80 -0.45 12.57
N SER A 194 -4.25 -0.91 13.74
CA SER A 194 -5.27 -1.96 13.89
C SER A 194 -6.61 -1.55 13.27
N PHE A 195 -7.08 -0.34 13.54
CA PHE A 195 -8.30 0.20 12.96
C PHE A 195 -8.22 0.25 11.43
N GLN A 196 -7.14 0.80 10.88
CA GLN A 196 -6.93 0.85 9.43
C GLN A 196 -6.80 -0.54 8.80
N TRP A 197 -6.24 -1.50 9.53
CA TRP A 197 -6.09 -2.88 9.05
C TRP A 197 -7.42 -3.62 8.94
N GLN A 198 -8.43 -3.26 9.75
CA GLN A 198 -9.77 -3.86 9.71
C GLN A 198 -10.58 -3.48 8.46
N ARG A 199 -10.10 -2.51 7.66
CA ARG A 199 -10.80 -2.05 6.47
C ARG A 199 -11.07 -3.20 5.50
N ALA A 200 -12.31 -3.33 5.01
CA ALA A 200 -12.74 -4.47 4.20
C ALA A 200 -11.86 -4.71 2.96
N SER A 201 -11.45 -3.63 2.28
CA SER A 201 -10.53 -3.68 1.14
C SER A 201 -9.16 -4.26 1.50
N VAL A 202 -8.63 -3.94 2.69
CA VAL A 202 -7.39 -4.50 3.23
C VAL A 202 -7.60 -5.97 3.60
N GLN A 203 -8.67 -6.30 4.31
CA GLN A 203 -9.00 -7.69 4.69
C GLN A 203 -9.11 -8.62 3.48
N LEU A 204 -9.70 -8.15 2.38
CA LEU A 204 -9.74 -8.90 1.12
C LEU A 204 -8.34 -9.20 0.57
N TRP A 205 -7.39 -8.28 0.71
CA TRP A 205 -5.99 -8.53 0.32
C TRP A 205 -5.32 -9.56 1.22
N LEU A 206 -5.52 -9.46 2.55
CA LEU A 206 -4.97 -10.43 3.51
C LEU A 206 -5.45 -11.85 3.24
N ALA A 207 -6.71 -12.00 2.83
CA ALA A 207 -7.27 -13.29 2.45
C ALA A 207 -6.61 -13.88 1.19
N LEU A 208 -6.09 -13.04 0.28
CA LEU A 208 -5.31 -13.47 -0.88
C LEU A 208 -3.91 -13.90 -0.46
N SER A 209 -3.22 -13.09 0.35
CA SER A 209 -1.86 -13.39 0.80
C SER A 209 -1.80 -14.65 1.65
N ALA A 210 -2.77 -14.88 2.54
CA ALA A 210 -2.82 -16.05 3.41
C ALA A 210 -2.93 -17.38 2.63
N LYS A 211 -3.60 -17.39 1.49
CA LYS A 211 -3.72 -18.59 0.63
C LYS A 211 -2.39 -19.00 -0.01
N ASN A 212 -1.43 -18.07 -0.11
CA ASN A 212 -0.16 -18.27 -0.79
C ASN A 212 1.01 -18.56 0.16
N VAL A 213 0.72 -18.73 1.46
CA VAL A 213 1.70 -19.16 2.49
C VAL A 213 1.70 -20.70 2.66
N GLY A 214 0.75 -21.40 2.02
CA GLY A 214 0.61 -22.86 2.05
C GLY A 214 1.40 -23.60 0.98
#